data_AF-A0A318ZCN0-F1
#
_entry.id   AF-A0A318ZCN0-F1
#
_cell.length_a   1.000
_cell.length_b   1.000
_cell.length_c   1.000
_cell.angle_alpha   90.00
_cell.angle_beta   90.00
_cell.angle_gamma   90.00
#
_symmetry.space_group_name_H-M   'P 1'
#
loop_
_entity.id
_entity.type
_entity.pdbx_description
1 polymer ?
#
loop_
_entity_poly.entity_id
_entity_poly.type
_entity_poly.pdbx_seq_one_letter_code
_entity_poly.pdbx_strand_id
1 'polypeptide(L)'
;MSTYEVEHNTTDPSAPNPSSNNNTTTHRPRRPDLSTFFATLSEITPDESSSASTRHRPHAVPVPRDISAAFYTLAEALNVMRRDGAGIAAAAAGGIPSFGPEDSTTPGSDADGGNGNGHELLTEMIQSLLQSAERPPKEVEGVSEEFCDVLDRVPKAALNSSQVCPICNNPFLEDQYPLVVRLPCHPTHLFDLECVRPWLRLRGTCPLDRTDFAKQEREKAEARKKPVVDDDEEEWDGMYG
;
A
#
# COMPACT_ATOMS: atom_id res chain seq x y z
N MET A 1 50.29 6.11 -16.07
CA MET A 1 48.93 6.06 -16.64
C MET A 1 48.05 5.38 -15.61
N SER A 2 47.32 6.18 -14.84
CA SER A 2 46.50 5.75 -13.70
C SER A 2 45.13 5.26 -14.18
N THR A 3 44.95 3.93 -14.13
CA THR A 3 43.77 3.16 -13.68
C THR A 3 42.36 3.73 -13.92
N TYR A 4 41.71 3.26 -14.98
CA TYR A 4 40.25 3.35 -15.17
C TYR A 4 39.45 2.55 -14.09
N GLU A 5 40.13 1.73 -13.28
CA GLU A 5 39.53 0.90 -12.20
C GLU A 5 39.40 1.63 -10.85
N VAL A 6 40.10 2.75 -10.64
CA VAL A 6 40.09 3.45 -9.33
C VAL A 6 38.92 4.45 -9.23
N GLU A 7 38.32 4.83 -10.35
CA GLU A 7 37.22 5.80 -10.41
C GLU A 7 35.83 5.16 -10.55
N HIS A 8 35.78 3.86 -10.82
CA HIS A 8 34.55 3.07 -10.76
C HIS A 8 34.78 1.87 -9.83
N ASN A 9 34.22 1.93 -8.63
CA ASN A 9 34.30 0.88 -7.61
C ASN A 9 33.54 -0.39 -8.04
N THR A 10 34.02 -1.05 -9.09
CA THR A 10 33.48 -2.30 -9.61
C THR A 10 34.56 -3.36 -9.43
N THR A 11 34.48 -4.12 -8.34
CA THR A 11 35.34 -5.28 -8.12
C THR A 11 35.01 -6.36 -9.17
N ASP A 12 36.01 -6.80 -9.93
CA ASP A 12 35.93 -7.93 -10.86
C ASP A 12 35.61 -9.24 -10.09
N PRO A 13 34.51 -9.95 -10.42
CA PRO A 13 34.11 -11.18 -9.71
C PRO A 13 35.03 -12.39 -9.96
N SER A 14 36.09 -12.24 -10.76
CA SER A 14 36.93 -13.37 -11.20
C SER A 14 38.30 -13.44 -10.50
N ALA A 15 38.63 -12.49 -9.62
CA ALA A 15 39.93 -12.46 -8.93
C ALA A 15 39.90 -13.15 -7.55
N PRO A 16 40.72 -14.20 -7.30
CA PRO A 16 40.76 -14.89 -6.00
C PRO A 16 41.62 -14.12 -4.98
N ASN A 17 41.01 -13.69 -3.88
CA ASN A 17 41.68 -13.00 -2.76
C ASN A 17 42.39 -14.01 -1.83
N PRO A 18 43.71 -13.89 -1.54
CA PRO A 18 44.46 -14.85 -0.74
C PRO A 18 44.49 -14.48 0.76
N SER A 19 43.36 -14.10 1.35
CA SER A 19 43.24 -13.91 2.81
C SER A 19 41.80 -14.02 3.29
N SER A 20 41.28 -15.24 3.34
CA SER A 20 40.32 -15.61 4.38
C SER A 20 40.19 -17.12 4.47
N ASN A 21 40.49 -17.63 5.66
CA ASN A 21 40.39 -19.03 6.02
C ASN A 21 38.95 -19.56 5.86
N ASN A 22 38.82 -20.63 5.08
CA ASN A 22 37.93 -21.78 5.25
C ASN A 22 36.49 -21.53 5.78
N ASN A 23 35.53 -21.36 4.87
CA ASN A 23 34.40 -22.32 4.71
C ASN A 23 33.57 -21.95 3.45
N THR A 24 33.79 -22.66 2.35
CA THR A 24 32.98 -22.54 1.13
C THR A 24 31.67 -23.31 1.28
N THR A 25 30.59 -22.60 1.57
CA THR A 25 29.30 -22.86 0.93
C THR A 25 28.65 -21.51 0.66
N THR A 26 28.23 -21.30 -0.58
CA THR A 26 27.57 -20.11 -1.10
C THR A 26 26.34 -19.72 -0.27
N HIS A 27 26.52 -18.89 0.76
CA HIS A 27 25.41 -18.34 1.53
C HIS A 27 24.67 -17.31 0.69
N ARG A 28 23.62 -17.78 0.01
CA ARG A 28 22.53 -16.98 -0.53
C ARG A 28 22.06 -15.99 0.56
N PRO A 29 21.84 -14.71 0.24
CA PRO A 29 21.48 -13.71 1.24
C PRO A 29 20.23 -14.13 2.00
N ARG A 30 20.32 -14.17 3.33
CA ARG A 30 19.31 -14.67 4.29
C ARG A 30 18.09 -13.74 4.45
N ARG A 31 17.97 -12.72 3.60
CA ARG A 31 16.92 -11.71 3.61
C ARG A 31 16.59 -11.40 2.16
N PRO A 32 15.32 -11.54 1.73
CA PRO A 32 14.92 -11.09 0.42
C PRO A 32 15.27 -9.60 0.27
N ASP A 33 15.99 -9.26 -0.79
CA ASP A 33 16.23 -7.88 -1.12
C ASP A 33 14.93 -7.29 -1.68
N LEU A 34 14.42 -6.25 -1.00
CA LEU A 34 13.20 -5.55 -1.38
C LEU A 34 13.49 -4.40 -2.36
N SER A 35 14.73 -4.27 -2.87
CA SER A 35 15.12 -3.22 -3.82
C SER A 35 14.23 -3.15 -5.05
N THR A 36 13.87 -4.30 -5.65
CA THR A 36 12.93 -4.36 -6.78
C THR A 36 11.53 -3.87 -6.39
N PHE A 37 11.05 -4.24 -5.20
CA PHE A 37 9.78 -3.76 -4.67
C PHE A 37 9.80 -2.23 -4.48
N PHE A 38 10.84 -1.69 -3.83
CA PHE A 38 10.97 -0.25 -3.61
C PHE A 38 11.14 0.54 -4.91
N ALA A 39 11.83 0.00 -5.90
CA ALA A 39 11.91 0.60 -7.24
C ALA A 39 10.51 0.69 -7.87
N THR A 40 9.74 -0.41 -7.88
CA THR A 40 8.37 -0.39 -8.41
C THR A 40 7.45 0.55 -7.63
N LEU A 41 7.59 0.64 -6.30
CA LEU A 41 6.82 1.59 -5.49
C LEU A 41 7.12 3.04 -5.86
N SER A 42 8.40 3.39 -6.07
CA SER A 42 8.80 4.76 -6.42
C SER A 42 8.23 5.22 -7.77
N GLU A 43 7.96 4.28 -8.67
CA GLU A 43 7.29 4.56 -9.96
C GLU A 43 5.78 4.79 -9.79
N ILE A 44 5.15 4.10 -8.82
CA ILE A 44 3.71 4.11 -8.55
C ILE A 44 3.28 5.24 -7.62
N THR A 45 4.13 5.68 -6.69
CA THR A 45 3.82 6.78 -5.78
C THR A 45 4.01 8.13 -6.45
N PRO A 46 2.99 9.01 -6.48
CA PRO A 46 3.17 10.37 -6.94
C PRO A 46 3.92 11.15 -5.85
N ASP A 47 5.24 11.17 -5.91
CA ASP A 47 6.05 11.96 -5.00
C ASP A 47 6.37 13.31 -5.66
N GLU A 48 5.75 14.39 -5.18
CA GLU A 48 5.94 15.75 -5.69
C GLU A 48 7.40 16.22 -5.55
N SER A 49 8.17 15.59 -4.64
CA SER A 49 9.56 15.95 -4.33
C SER A 49 10.61 15.33 -5.26
N SER A 50 10.30 14.29 -6.03
CA SER A 50 11.28 13.59 -6.86
C SER A 50 11.04 13.79 -8.36
N SER A 51 11.84 14.66 -8.97
CA SER A 51 11.75 15.10 -10.37
C SER A 51 12.00 14.02 -11.44
N ALA A 52 12.04 12.73 -11.08
CA ALA A 52 12.40 11.63 -11.97
C ALA A 52 11.19 10.90 -12.60
N SER A 53 10.00 11.00 -11.98
CA SER A 53 8.77 10.36 -12.49
C SER A 53 7.64 11.38 -12.62
N THR A 54 7.87 12.42 -13.41
CA THR A 54 6.81 13.35 -13.81
C THR A 54 5.85 12.62 -14.73
N ARG A 55 4.76 12.07 -14.18
CA ARG A 55 3.63 11.60 -15.01
C ARG A 55 3.24 12.74 -15.94
N HIS A 56 3.23 12.49 -17.25
CA HIS A 56 2.81 13.48 -18.26
C HIS A 56 1.35 13.95 -18.09
N ARG A 57 0.58 13.34 -17.18
CA ARG A 57 -0.78 13.72 -16.82
C ARG A 57 -0.88 13.89 -15.30
N PRO A 58 -1.21 15.10 -14.80
CA PRO A 58 -1.18 15.44 -13.37
C PRO A 58 -2.19 14.67 -12.50
N HIS A 59 -3.20 14.04 -13.12
CA HIS A 59 -4.24 13.26 -12.43
C HIS A 59 -4.33 11.80 -12.91
N ALA A 60 -3.27 11.27 -13.54
CA ALA A 60 -3.27 9.88 -13.98
C ALA A 60 -3.05 8.93 -12.80
N VAL A 61 -4.00 8.02 -12.60
CA VAL A 61 -3.88 6.86 -11.70
C VAL A 61 -2.79 5.92 -12.25
N PRO A 62 -1.97 5.28 -11.39
CA PRO A 62 -0.97 4.32 -11.84
C PRO A 62 -1.60 3.18 -12.64
N VAL A 63 -0.85 2.61 -13.59
CA VAL A 63 -1.37 1.51 -14.40
C VAL A 63 -1.63 0.32 -13.47
N PRO A 64 -2.79 -0.36 -13.57
CA PRO A 64 -3.10 -1.52 -12.73
C PRO A 64 -2.05 -2.64 -12.76
N ARG A 65 -1.28 -2.74 -13.85
CA ARG A 65 -0.15 -3.66 -14.02
C ARG A 65 1.02 -3.36 -13.08
N ASP A 66 1.32 -2.08 -12.88
CA ASP A 66 2.46 -1.66 -12.06
C ASP A 66 2.12 -1.91 -10.59
N ILE A 67 0.88 -1.60 -10.19
CA ILE A 67 0.34 -1.91 -8.87
C ILE A 67 0.38 -3.41 -8.59
N SER A 68 -0.08 -4.25 -9.52
CA SER A 68 -0.03 -5.70 -9.33
C SER A 68 1.40 -6.23 -9.27
N ALA A 69 2.33 -5.66 -10.05
CA ALA A 69 3.75 -6.02 -9.97
C ALA A 69 4.36 -5.74 -8.58
N ALA A 70 4.03 -4.60 -7.96
CA ALA A 70 4.46 -4.31 -6.59
C ALA A 70 3.91 -5.33 -5.58
N PHE A 71 2.64 -5.74 -5.71
CA PHE A 71 2.06 -6.78 -4.83
C PHE A 71 2.69 -8.16 -5.06
N TYR A 72 2.95 -8.54 -6.31
CA TYR A 72 3.59 -9.83 -6.64
C TYR A 72 5.04 -9.90 -6.14
N THR A 73 5.83 -8.83 -6.30
CA THR A 73 7.22 -8.79 -5.82
C THR A 73 7.29 -8.88 -4.29
N LEU A 74 6.35 -8.24 -3.57
CA LEU A 74 6.25 -8.39 -2.12
C LEU A 74 5.81 -9.80 -1.70
N ALA A 75 4.81 -10.37 -2.37
CA ALA A 75 4.34 -11.73 -2.10
C ALA A 75 5.45 -12.77 -2.33
N GLU A 76 6.28 -12.57 -3.36
CA GLU A 76 7.44 -13.41 -3.65
C GLU A 76 8.51 -13.31 -2.55
N ALA A 77 8.80 -12.09 -2.07
CA ALA A 77 9.71 -11.88 -0.95
C ALA A 77 9.22 -12.59 0.34
N LEU A 78 7.93 -12.49 0.66
CA LEU A 78 7.34 -13.21 1.81
C LEU A 78 7.41 -14.73 1.62
N ASN A 79 7.22 -15.23 0.40
CA ASN A 79 7.29 -16.66 0.10
C ASN A 79 8.71 -17.22 0.27
N VAL A 80 9.74 -16.43 -0.03
CA VAL A 80 11.14 -16.78 0.25
C VAL A 80 11.37 -16.90 1.77
N MET A 81 10.93 -15.91 2.56
CA MET A 81 11.04 -15.97 4.02
C MET A 81 10.29 -17.14 4.64
N ARG A 82 9.11 -17.46 4.08
CA ARG A 82 8.30 -18.60 4.49
C ARG A 82 9.01 -19.93 4.26
N ARG A 83 9.65 -20.10 3.09
CA ARG A 83 10.43 -21.30 2.75
C ARG A 83 11.68 -21.46 3.60
N ASP A 84 12.36 -20.35 3.88
CA ASP A 84 13.59 -20.37 4.70
C ASP A 84 13.30 -20.67 6.18
N GLY A 85 12.18 -20.17 6.71
CA GLY A 85 11.71 -20.52 8.07
C GLY A 85 11.36 -22.01 8.22
N ALA A 86 10.83 -22.63 7.17
CA ALA A 86 10.60 -24.08 7.10
C ALA A 86 11.90 -24.88 6.91
N GLY A 87 12.88 -24.34 6.16
CA GLY A 87 14.18 -24.95 5.94
C GLY A 87 15.08 -24.98 7.19
N ILE A 88 15.02 -23.95 8.03
CA ILE A 88 15.72 -23.92 9.33
C ILE A 88 15.09 -24.91 10.31
N ALA A 89 13.75 -25.05 10.31
CA ALA A 89 13.06 -26.06 11.11
C ALA A 89 13.41 -27.49 10.66
N ALA A 90 13.53 -27.74 9.36
CA ALA A 90 13.96 -29.03 8.80
C ALA A 90 15.45 -29.33 9.05
N ALA A 91 16.33 -28.33 8.98
CA ALA A 91 17.77 -28.48 9.26
C ALA A 91 18.08 -28.64 10.75
N ALA A 92 17.33 -27.97 11.64
CA ALA A 92 17.43 -28.15 13.10
C ALA A 92 16.94 -29.55 13.55
N ALA A 93 16.09 -30.21 12.77
CA ALA A 93 15.60 -31.56 13.01
C ALA A 93 16.59 -32.68 12.58
N GLY A 94 17.82 -32.35 12.16
CA GLY A 94 18.89 -33.34 11.95
C GLY A 94 18.66 -34.31 10.78
N GLY A 95 17.84 -33.95 9.79
CA GLY A 95 17.59 -34.78 8.61
C GLY A 95 18.80 -34.83 7.67
N ILE A 96 19.53 -35.94 7.68
CA ILE A 96 20.51 -36.28 6.62
C ILE A 96 19.76 -36.33 5.27
N PRO A 97 20.25 -35.71 4.19
CA PRO A 97 19.65 -35.88 2.87
C PRO A 97 19.96 -37.30 2.38
N SER A 98 19.02 -38.22 2.60
CA SER A 98 19.08 -39.58 2.07
C SER A 98 18.76 -39.56 0.58
N PHE A 99 19.78 -39.74 -0.25
CA PHE A 99 19.61 -40.18 -1.64
C PHE A 99 19.19 -41.66 -1.63
N GLY A 100 17.93 -41.98 -1.92
CA GLY A 100 17.51 -43.36 -2.18
C GLY A 100 15.98 -43.58 -2.19
N PRO A 101 15.44 -44.48 -3.03
CA PRO A 101 14.07 -44.37 -3.54
C PRO A 101 13.02 -45.15 -2.72
N GLU A 102 11.79 -44.65 -2.90
CA GLU A 102 10.47 -45.30 -2.89
C GLU A 102 9.86 -45.91 -1.60
N ASP A 103 8.61 -45.46 -1.43
CA ASP A 103 7.45 -46.11 -0.83
C ASP A 103 7.41 -46.28 0.70
N SER A 104 6.41 -45.61 1.31
CA SER A 104 5.52 -46.14 2.37
C SER A 104 4.89 -45.00 3.15
N THR A 105 3.58 -44.88 3.00
CA THR A 105 2.64 -44.08 3.79
C THR A 105 2.80 -44.27 5.31
N THR A 106 2.90 -43.17 6.07
CA THR A 106 2.32 -43.05 7.42
C THR A 106 1.93 -41.58 7.72
N PRO A 107 0.66 -41.31 8.10
CA PRO A 107 0.21 -40.03 8.63
C PRO A 107 0.16 -40.01 10.18
N GLY A 108 0.47 -38.85 10.78
CA GLY A 108 0.42 -38.57 12.23
C GLY A 108 1.73 -38.90 12.95
N SER A 109 2.22 -38.15 13.94
CA SER A 109 1.59 -37.15 14.81
C SER A 109 2.67 -36.40 15.59
N ASP A 110 2.43 -35.11 15.79
CA ASP A 110 2.84 -34.27 16.93
C ASP A 110 4.34 -34.15 17.28
N ALA A 111 4.96 -33.12 16.70
CA ALA A 111 6.13 -32.46 17.28
C ALA A 111 5.80 -30.96 17.48
N ASP A 112 5.32 -30.66 18.67
CA ASP A 112 5.17 -29.33 19.25
C ASP A 112 6.51 -28.58 19.28
N GLY A 113 6.52 -27.34 18.78
CA GLY A 113 7.73 -26.55 18.62
C GLY A 113 7.50 -25.16 18.03
N GLY A 114 6.59 -24.36 18.62
CA GLY A 114 6.62 -22.89 18.71
C GLY A 114 6.81 -21.97 17.47
N ASN A 115 7.00 -22.49 16.26
CA ASN A 115 7.42 -21.72 15.08
C ASN A 115 6.42 -21.79 13.90
N GLY A 116 5.29 -22.48 14.07
CA GLY A 116 4.24 -22.63 13.03
C GLY A 116 3.41 -21.36 12.81
N ASN A 117 3.20 -20.57 13.85
CA ASN A 117 2.31 -19.39 13.82
C ASN A 117 2.81 -18.31 12.86
N GLY A 118 4.13 -18.13 12.73
CA GLY A 118 4.72 -17.18 11.80
C GLY A 118 4.54 -17.60 10.34
N HIS A 119 4.62 -18.90 10.06
CA HIS A 119 4.40 -19.45 8.71
C HIS A 119 2.92 -19.38 8.30
N GLU A 120 2.00 -19.62 9.24
CA GLU A 120 0.56 -19.46 9.04
C GLU A 120 0.19 -18.00 8.74
N LEU A 121 0.69 -17.07 9.57
CA LEU A 121 0.53 -15.62 9.33
C LEU A 121 1.12 -15.17 7.99
N LEU A 122 2.34 -15.62 7.64
CA LEU A 122 2.95 -15.32 6.35
C LEU A 122 2.12 -15.88 5.18
N THR A 123 1.50 -17.04 5.36
CA THR A 123 0.64 -17.66 4.33
C THR A 123 -0.63 -16.86 4.13
N GLU A 124 -1.28 -16.42 5.21
CA GLU A 124 -2.46 -15.55 5.15
C GLU A 124 -2.13 -14.21 4.47
N MET A 125 -1.01 -13.58 4.84
CA MET A 125 -0.55 -12.34 4.22
C MET A 125 -0.24 -12.51 2.73
N ILE A 126 0.45 -13.60 2.33
CA ILE A 126 0.71 -13.89 0.92
C ILE A 126 -0.59 -14.06 0.15
N GLN A 127 -1.57 -14.77 0.71
CA GLN A 127 -2.87 -14.96 0.07
C GLN A 127 -3.62 -13.63 -0.11
N SER A 128 -3.59 -12.76 0.90
CA SER A 128 -4.17 -11.42 0.81
C SER A 128 -3.47 -10.58 -0.27
N LEU A 129 -2.14 -10.61 -0.36
CA LEU A 129 -1.39 -9.85 -1.36
C LEU A 129 -1.66 -10.32 -2.79
N LEU A 130 -1.76 -11.64 -3.01
CA LEU A 130 -2.09 -12.21 -4.32
C LEU A 130 -3.51 -11.83 -4.76
N GLN A 131 -4.49 -11.84 -3.83
CA GLN A 131 -5.84 -11.36 -4.12
C GLN A 131 -5.86 -9.86 -4.50
N SER A 132 -5.08 -9.03 -3.82
CA SER A 132 -4.92 -7.62 -4.17
C SER A 132 -4.21 -7.42 -5.52
N ALA A 133 -3.29 -8.31 -5.90
CA ALA A 133 -2.60 -8.26 -7.18
C ALA A 133 -3.50 -8.66 -8.37
N GLU A 134 -4.46 -9.57 -8.16
CA GLU A 134 -5.46 -9.95 -9.17
C GLU A 134 -6.55 -8.90 -9.36
N ARG A 135 -6.83 -8.11 -8.32
CA ARG A 135 -7.81 -7.02 -8.32
C ARG A 135 -7.16 -5.73 -7.83
N PRO A 136 -6.21 -5.17 -8.60
CA PRO A 136 -5.55 -3.93 -8.21
C PRO A 136 -6.62 -2.83 -8.07
N PRO A 137 -6.55 -1.98 -7.03
CA PRO A 137 -7.48 -0.88 -6.84
C PRO A 137 -7.45 0.01 -8.09
N LYS A 138 -8.60 0.14 -8.74
CA LYS A 138 -8.74 0.88 -10.01
C LYS A 138 -8.95 2.38 -9.81
N GLU A 139 -9.31 2.77 -8.60
CA GLU A 139 -9.63 4.15 -8.21
C GLU A 139 -8.97 4.44 -6.87
N VAL A 140 -8.55 5.69 -6.66
CA VAL A 140 -8.06 6.15 -5.37
C VAL A 140 -9.29 6.19 -4.45
N GLU A 141 -9.31 5.38 -3.39
CA GLU A 141 -10.42 5.35 -2.42
C GLU A 141 -10.59 6.69 -1.68
N GLY A 142 -9.54 7.51 -1.70
CA GLY A 142 -9.54 8.83 -1.09
C GLY A 142 -10.36 9.87 -1.84
N VAL A 143 -10.70 10.91 -1.11
CA VAL A 143 -11.40 12.07 -1.61
C VAL A 143 -10.41 13.01 -2.33
N SER A 144 -10.90 13.75 -3.33
CA SER A 144 -10.10 14.70 -4.07
C SER A 144 -9.61 15.86 -3.19
N GLU A 145 -8.55 16.52 -3.63
CA GLU A 145 -7.92 17.61 -2.87
C GLU A 145 -8.85 18.82 -2.78
N GLU A 146 -9.63 19.06 -3.84
CA GLU A 146 -10.59 20.15 -3.95
C GLU A 146 -11.71 20.01 -2.91
N PHE A 147 -12.16 18.79 -2.61
CA PHE A 147 -13.15 18.58 -1.56
C PHE A 147 -12.59 18.92 -0.18
N CYS A 148 -11.32 18.60 0.09
CA CYS A 148 -10.68 18.96 1.35
C CYS A 148 -10.62 20.48 1.54
N ASP A 149 -10.41 21.24 0.44
CA ASP A 149 -10.33 22.70 0.47
C ASP A 149 -11.69 23.39 0.65
N VAL A 150 -12.77 22.74 0.22
CA VAL A 150 -14.17 23.22 0.31
C VAL A 150 -14.81 22.92 1.68
N LEU A 151 -14.13 22.15 2.55
CA LEU A 151 -14.63 21.86 3.90
C LEU A 151 -14.91 23.14 4.71
N ASP A 152 -15.94 23.05 5.55
CA ASP A 152 -16.40 24.18 6.37
C ASP A 152 -15.33 24.56 7.40
N ARG A 153 -14.90 25.83 7.38
CA ARG A 153 -13.85 26.35 8.24
C ARG A 153 -14.47 26.99 9.47
N VAL A 154 -14.05 26.54 10.65
CA VAL A 154 -14.58 27.08 11.91
C VAL A 154 -13.67 28.20 12.40
N PRO A 155 -14.21 29.42 12.59
CA PRO A 155 -13.40 30.54 13.08
C PRO A 155 -13.01 30.35 14.54
N LYS A 156 -11.85 30.88 14.95
CA LYS A 156 -11.33 30.85 16.33
C LYS A 156 -12.35 31.29 17.38
N ALA A 157 -13.22 32.25 17.04
CA ALA A 157 -14.21 32.80 17.97
C ALA A 157 -15.28 31.78 18.40
N ALA A 158 -15.51 30.73 17.62
CA ALA A 158 -16.45 29.66 17.92
C ALA A 158 -15.80 28.48 18.68
N LEU A 159 -14.47 28.51 18.88
CA LEU A 159 -13.72 27.43 19.52
C LEU A 159 -13.49 27.69 21.01
N ASN A 160 -13.66 26.62 21.79
CA ASN A 160 -13.33 26.60 23.21
C ASN A 160 -11.92 26.06 23.42
N SER A 161 -11.25 26.48 24.51
CA SER A 161 -9.89 26.03 24.87
C SER A 161 -9.78 24.56 25.24
N SER A 162 -10.89 23.88 25.50
CA SER A 162 -10.94 22.45 25.79
C SER A 162 -11.02 21.56 24.54
N GLN A 163 -11.20 22.15 23.36
CA GLN A 163 -11.34 21.40 22.10
C GLN A 163 -9.95 21.03 21.58
N VAL A 164 -9.75 19.74 21.31
CA VAL A 164 -8.49 19.15 20.84
C VAL A 164 -8.71 18.39 19.55
N CYS A 165 -7.69 18.34 18.71
CA CYS A 165 -7.72 17.54 17.48
C CYS A 165 -7.62 16.04 17.81
N PRO A 166 -8.58 15.19 17.40
CA PRO A 166 -8.54 13.75 17.72
C PRO A 166 -7.40 12.96 17.03
N ILE A 167 -6.69 13.57 16.08
CA ILE A 167 -5.62 12.90 15.31
C ILE A 167 -4.25 13.16 15.94
N CYS A 168 -3.93 14.41 16.23
CA CYS A 168 -2.64 14.80 16.82
C CYS A 168 -2.71 15.07 18.32
N ASN A 169 -3.92 15.10 18.90
CA ASN A 169 -4.19 15.38 20.30
C ASN A 169 -3.76 16.79 20.78
N ASN A 170 -3.47 17.71 19.86
CA ASN A 170 -3.12 19.08 20.20
C ASN A 170 -4.37 19.97 20.38
N PRO A 171 -4.37 20.92 21.32
CA PRO A 171 -5.44 21.90 21.47
C PRO A 171 -5.41 22.91 20.33
N PHE A 172 -6.59 23.18 19.76
CA PHE A 172 -6.71 24.09 18.61
C PHE A 172 -6.30 25.53 18.91
N LEU A 173 -6.31 25.97 20.17
CA LEU A 173 -5.94 27.35 20.53
C LEU A 173 -4.44 27.51 20.82
N GLU A 174 -3.65 26.44 20.78
CA GLU A 174 -2.20 26.51 20.98
C GLU A 174 -1.48 27.04 19.73
N ASP A 175 -2.08 26.87 18.55
CA ASP A 175 -1.53 27.39 17.30
C ASP A 175 -1.87 28.88 17.07
N GLN A 176 -0.90 29.62 16.53
CA GLN A 176 -1.06 30.99 16.08
C GLN A 176 -2.07 31.08 14.91
N TYR A 177 -2.16 30.06 14.06
CA TYR A 177 -3.08 29.99 12.92
C TYR A 177 -3.77 28.61 12.79
N PRO A 178 -4.63 28.22 13.75
CA PRO A 178 -5.35 26.96 13.73
C PRO A 178 -6.34 26.93 12.58
N LEU A 179 -6.12 25.95 11.71
CA LEU A 179 -6.92 25.67 10.53
C LEU A 179 -7.90 24.55 10.87
N VAL A 180 -8.93 24.87 11.63
CA VAL A 180 -9.92 23.88 12.07
C VAL A 180 -11.03 23.76 11.02
N VAL A 181 -11.26 22.53 10.58
CA VAL A 181 -12.32 22.17 9.65
C VAL A 181 -13.35 21.28 10.33
N ARG A 182 -14.60 21.44 9.90
CA ARG A 182 -15.72 20.60 10.33
C ARG A 182 -16.11 19.66 9.20
N LEU A 183 -16.13 18.37 9.48
CA LEU A 183 -16.61 17.37 8.52
C LEU A 183 -18.14 17.40 8.41
N PRO A 184 -18.71 17.11 7.22
CA PRO A 184 -20.16 17.15 7.02
C PRO A 184 -20.92 15.97 7.64
N CYS A 185 -20.24 15.00 8.25
CA CYS A 185 -20.89 13.86 8.92
C CYS A 185 -21.59 14.24 10.22
N HIS A 186 -20.93 15.00 11.11
CA HIS A 186 -21.49 15.39 12.40
C HIS A 186 -20.95 16.75 12.86
N PRO A 187 -21.75 17.61 13.51
CA PRO A 187 -21.29 18.94 13.96
C PRO A 187 -20.16 18.93 14.99
N THR A 188 -19.92 17.80 15.68
CA THR A 188 -18.85 17.64 16.67
C THR A 188 -17.52 17.19 16.06
N HIS A 189 -17.49 16.94 14.75
CA HIS A 189 -16.33 16.37 14.06
C HIS A 189 -15.41 17.48 13.57
N LEU A 190 -14.56 17.93 14.48
CA LEU A 190 -13.61 19.02 14.31
C LEU A 190 -12.20 18.45 14.25
N PHE A 191 -11.44 18.88 13.25
CA PHE A 191 -10.06 18.44 13.05
C PHE A 191 -9.23 19.59 12.50
N ASP A 192 -7.92 19.52 12.69
CA ASP A 192 -7.00 20.37 11.95
C ASP A 192 -6.93 19.90 10.49
N LEU A 193 -6.95 20.85 9.56
CA LEU A 193 -6.89 20.59 8.12
C LEU A 193 -5.65 19.76 7.75
N GLU A 194 -4.51 20.06 8.37
CA GLU A 194 -3.25 19.35 8.12
C GLU A 194 -3.29 17.90 8.61
N CYS A 195 -4.03 17.62 9.67
CA CYS A 195 -4.16 16.27 10.21
C CYS A 195 -5.18 15.43 9.44
N VAL A 196 -6.30 16.04 9.05
CA VAL A 196 -7.40 15.32 8.39
C VAL A 196 -7.19 15.15 6.89
N ARG A 197 -6.47 16.06 6.22
CA ARG A 197 -6.23 16.02 4.77
C ARG A 197 -5.48 14.75 4.32
N PRO A 198 -4.36 14.32 4.94
CA PRO A 198 -3.72 13.06 4.58
C PRO A 198 -4.65 11.85 4.77
N TRP A 199 -5.47 11.86 5.83
CA TRP A 199 -6.41 10.79 6.10
C TRP A 199 -7.50 10.68 5.03
N LEU A 200 -8.16 11.79 4.69
CA LEU A 200 -9.21 11.84 3.66
C LEU A 200 -8.67 11.49 2.28
N ARG A 201 -7.44 11.87 1.95
CA ARG A 201 -6.80 11.52 0.67
C ARG A 201 -6.44 10.04 0.54
N LEU A 202 -6.28 9.33 1.66
CA LEU A 202 -5.94 7.91 1.65
C LEU A 202 -7.16 7.01 1.77
N ARG A 203 -8.08 7.32 2.69
CA ARG A 203 -9.24 6.47 3.02
C ARG A 203 -10.56 7.07 2.56
N GLY A 204 -10.64 8.40 2.48
CA GLY A 204 -11.89 9.09 2.18
C GLY A 204 -12.95 8.99 3.27
N THR A 205 -12.57 8.57 4.49
CA THR A 205 -13.49 8.29 5.60
C THR A 205 -13.30 9.23 6.77
N CYS A 206 -14.35 9.46 7.57
CA CYS A 206 -14.22 10.16 8.84
C CYS A 206 -13.45 9.30 9.87
N PRO A 207 -12.40 9.83 10.55
CA PRO A 207 -11.66 9.09 11.59
C PRO A 207 -12.50 8.64 12.79
N LEU A 208 -13.59 9.36 13.08
CA LEU A 208 -14.47 9.09 14.23
C LEU A 208 -15.64 8.16 13.87
N ASP A 209 -16.44 8.53 12.86
CA ASP A 209 -17.68 7.80 12.50
C ASP A 209 -17.54 6.86 11.30
N ARG A 210 -16.36 6.82 10.65
CA ARG A 210 -16.09 6.02 9.44
C ARG A 210 -17.02 6.29 8.25
N THR A 211 -17.73 7.43 8.25
CA THR A 211 -18.55 7.83 7.10
C THR A 211 -17.67 8.03 5.86
N ASP A 212 -17.99 7.33 4.77
CA ASP A 212 -17.27 7.38 3.50
C ASP A 212 -17.70 8.59 2.66
N PHE A 213 -16.90 9.66 2.67
CA PHE A 213 -17.14 10.83 1.81
C PHE A 213 -16.79 10.54 0.35
N ALA A 214 -15.79 9.68 0.09
CA ALA A 214 -15.43 9.28 -1.27
C ALA A 214 -16.55 8.54 -1.99
N LYS A 215 -17.32 7.72 -1.26
CA LYS A 215 -18.50 7.05 -1.79
C LYS A 215 -19.60 8.05 -2.14
N GLN A 216 -19.86 9.02 -1.27
CA GLN A 216 -20.86 10.07 -1.49
C GLN A 216 -20.52 10.95 -2.70
N GLU A 217 -19.25 11.33 -2.86
CA GLU A 217 -18.75 12.09 -4.02
C GLU A 217 -18.93 11.30 -5.33
N ARG A 218 -18.58 10.01 -5.35
CA ARG A 218 -18.77 9.15 -6.52
C ARG A 218 -20.24 8.98 -6.87
N GLU A 219 -21.09 8.69 -5.90
CA GLU A 219 -22.55 8.57 -6.10
C GLU A 219 -23.15 9.88 -6.62
N LYS A 220 -22.71 11.02 -6.10
CA LYS A 220 -23.15 12.35 -6.57
C LYS A 220 -22.66 12.64 -8.00
N ALA A 221 -21.43 12.26 -8.33
CA ALA A 221 -20.89 12.40 -9.68
C ALA A 221 -21.61 11.50 -10.69
N GLU A 222 -21.93 10.27 -10.30
CA GLU A 222 -22.72 9.32 -11.10
C GLU A 222 -24.16 9.81 -11.30
N ALA A 223 -24.81 10.32 -10.23
CA ALA A 223 -26.15 10.90 -10.32
C ALA A 223 -26.18 12.11 -11.25
N ARG A 224 -25.14 12.96 -11.25
CA ARG A 224 -25.02 14.08 -12.20
C ARG A 224 -24.79 13.62 -13.63
N LYS A 225 -24.19 12.45 -13.84
CA LYS A 225 -23.89 11.89 -15.16
C LYS A 225 -25.06 11.11 -15.76
N LYS A 226 -26.02 10.64 -14.95
CA LYS A 226 -27.24 10.00 -15.46
C LYS A 226 -28.13 11.10 -16.06
N PRO A 227 -28.29 11.17 -17.40
CA PRO A 227 -29.22 12.13 -17.99
C PRO A 227 -30.61 11.83 -17.45
N VAL A 228 -31.36 12.90 -17.14
CA VAL A 228 -32.80 12.82 -16.92
C VAL A 228 -33.36 12.15 -18.18
N VAL A 229 -33.89 10.95 -18.04
CA VAL A 229 -34.76 10.38 -19.07
C VAL A 229 -35.99 11.28 -18.97
N ASP A 230 -36.03 12.32 -19.81
CA ASP A 230 -37.29 12.98 -20.11
C ASP A 230 -38.19 11.89 -20.68
N ASP A 231 -39.24 11.63 -19.91
CA ASP A 231 -40.38 10.78 -20.26
C ASP A 231 -41.24 11.53 -21.29
N ASP A 232 -40.61 12.04 -22.36
CA ASP A 232 -41.28 12.61 -23.54
C ASP A 232 -41.68 11.44 -24.46
N GLU A 233 -42.52 10.55 -23.94
CA GLU A 233 -43.54 9.92 -24.77
C GLU A 233 -44.38 11.05 -25.40
N GLU A 234 -44.72 10.98 -26.70
CA GLU A 234 -45.70 11.82 -27.42
C GLU A 234 -45.20 12.89 -28.44
N GLU A 235 -44.38 12.56 -29.45
CA GLU A 235 -44.47 13.36 -30.71
C GLU A 235 -44.00 12.65 -32.00
N TRP A 236 -44.48 11.43 -32.30
CA TRP A 236 -44.21 10.81 -33.61
C TRP A 236 -45.32 9.89 -34.16
N ASP A 237 -46.60 10.28 -34.04
CA ASP A 237 -47.71 9.53 -34.69
C ASP A 237 -48.78 10.40 -35.35
N GLY A 238 -48.43 11.19 -36.38
CA GLY A 238 -49.43 12.05 -37.02
C GLY A 238 -49.11 12.66 -38.38
N MET A 239 -48.36 11.99 -39.27
CA MET A 239 -48.07 12.54 -40.61
C MET A 239 -48.12 11.54 -41.77
N TYR A 240 -49.04 10.56 -41.70
CA TYR A 240 -49.48 9.79 -42.87
C TYR A 240 -51.00 9.58 -42.81
N GLY A 241 -51.73 10.46 -43.49
CA GLY A 241 -53.18 10.40 -43.71
C GLY A 241 -53.58 11.25 -44.91
#